data_AF-A0A7Z2SSF8-F1
#
_entry.id   AF-A0A7Z2SSF8-F1
#
_cell.length_a   1.000
_cell.length_b   1.000
_cell.length_c   1.000
_cell.angle_alpha   90.00
_cell.angle_beta   90.00
_cell.angle_gamma   90.00
#
_symmetry.space_group_name_H-M   'P 1'
#
loop_
_entity.id
_entity.type
_entity.pdbx_description
1 polymer ?
#
loop_
_entity_poly.entity_id
_entity_poly.type
_entity_poly.pdbx_seq_one_letter_code
_entity_poly.pdbx_strand_id
1 'polypeptide(L)'
;MSNSWKYDRAKDAIDKRLEEVKTVEIVDYKRDMSLESIPTTKAYRVDGVHMYADILNLSDILGTTAAEGERCHKRALRFLNLHQRAVRRILARCDVRRVDFHNQRLHSLVTKPYGADEEKKRVCRGVAIGKLIIDVLAETGDDDEDIPNAKVRIGIDTGVTLSVNNGRSGNREPLFLGSAANLAAKLASNWKAEGVFLTNVARKAAGLSEVDAGTEGTSPLSADEIKQCQDEAKLDVTKDEIVKEWRKDNEENPIGSFEFSRPTPPLRNLDISVLTPANSRRMEAVSTYADLDGFTKYVAKHIDKNAEDVVRCFHVIRSELDRVLSSDFGGRRIRFIGDCIHGLLMEGTAHTTDDEETISTATICAGGLRSSFNLALERLEANKIDIDGLGLAIGFEFGAMTVTRLGMQGDRVRCSVSRGVLASEDEQCRCSGTETAIGQEAYDAGSGAVQKLFGKSRKIAGLDYDSAVDALAADGDKVAKAATVAAFSVSAPAMAKAVEQPFRPYGEPA
;
A
#
# COMPACT_ATOMS: atom_id res chain seq x y z
N MET A 1 1.63 20.85 17.19
CA MET A 1 1.70 21.18 15.74
C MET A 1 0.28 21.28 15.25
N SER A 2 -0.09 22.24 14.38
CA SER A 2 -1.48 22.34 13.92
C SER A 2 -1.73 21.33 12.79
N ASN A 3 -2.38 20.21 13.11
CA ASN A 3 -2.85 19.24 12.13
C ASN A 3 -3.94 19.89 11.27
N SER A 4 -3.54 20.43 10.12
CA SER A 4 -4.42 21.29 9.32
C SER A 4 -4.01 21.29 7.86
N TRP A 5 -5.00 21.19 6.98
CA TRP A 5 -4.83 21.39 5.55
C TRP A 5 -5.06 22.87 5.20
N LYS A 6 -4.40 23.36 4.15
CA LYS A 6 -4.57 24.74 3.66
C LYS A 6 -4.50 24.76 2.14
N TYR A 7 -5.49 25.38 1.51
CA TYR A 7 -5.60 25.51 0.06
C TYR A 7 -4.33 26.05 -0.59
N ASP A 8 -3.85 27.23 -0.17
CA ASP A 8 -2.69 27.88 -0.81
C ASP A 8 -1.43 27.02 -0.73
N ARG A 9 -1.20 26.37 0.42
CA ARG A 9 -0.04 25.48 0.61
C ARG A 9 -0.11 24.25 -0.28
N ALA A 10 -1.30 23.64 -0.41
CA ALA A 10 -1.52 22.51 -1.30
C ALA A 10 -1.34 22.94 -2.76
N LYS A 11 -1.96 24.06 -3.16
CA LYS A 11 -1.85 24.63 -4.51
C LYS A 11 -0.40 24.89 -4.89
N ASP A 12 0.39 25.55 -4.04
CA ASP A 12 1.80 25.84 -4.31
C ASP A 12 2.63 24.56 -4.45
N ALA A 13 2.36 23.55 -3.62
CA ALA A 13 3.05 22.25 -3.70
C ALA A 13 2.70 21.49 -5.00
N ILE A 14 1.43 21.50 -5.39
CA ILE A 14 0.93 20.89 -6.64
C ILE A 14 1.54 21.60 -7.85
N ASP A 15 1.49 22.94 -7.90
CA ASP A 15 2.04 23.74 -9.00
C ASP A 15 3.55 23.53 -9.16
N LYS A 16 4.28 23.47 -8.03
CA LYS A 16 5.71 23.13 -8.07
C LYS A 16 5.95 21.73 -8.65
N ARG A 17 5.14 20.76 -8.25
CA ARG A 17 5.28 19.38 -8.75
C ARG A 17 4.97 19.28 -10.23
N LEU A 18 3.97 20.02 -10.73
CA LEU A 18 3.64 20.12 -12.15
C LEU A 18 4.82 20.66 -12.97
N GLU A 19 5.50 21.72 -12.50
CA GLU A 19 6.67 22.25 -13.20
C GLU A 19 7.82 21.23 -13.22
N GLU A 20 8.03 20.47 -12.13
CA GLU A 20 9.04 19.40 -12.08
C GLU A 20 8.81 18.28 -13.10
N VAL A 21 7.55 17.99 -13.47
CA VAL A 21 7.17 16.94 -14.45
C VAL A 21 6.67 17.51 -15.78
N LYS A 22 6.97 18.78 -16.07
CA LYS A 22 6.55 19.42 -17.31
C LYS A 22 7.04 18.66 -18.55
N THR A 23 8.29 18.23 -18.52
CA THR A 23 8.89 17.38 -19.55
C THR A 23 9.12 15.99 -18.98
N VAL A 24 8.50 14.98 -19.60
CA VAL A 24 8.68 13.57 -19.24
C VAL A 24 9.21 12.82 -20.46
N GLU A 25 10.23 12.00 -20.24
CA GLU A 25 10.78 11.08 -21.23
C GLU A 25 10.20 9.67 -21.03
N ILE A 26 9.62 9.09 -22.08
CA ILE A 26 9.15 7.70 -22.07
C ILE A 26 10.08 6.85 -22.93
N VAL A 27 10.60 5.77 -22.36
CA VAL A 27 11.60 4.90 -23.00
C VAL A 27 11.17 3.45 -22.97
N ASP A 28 11.28 2.73 -24.08
CA ASP A 28 11.02 1.28 -24.07
C ASP A 28 12.21 0.55 -23.43
N TYR A 29 11.92 -0.26 -22.40
CA TYR A 29 12.93 -0.97 -21.63
C TYR A 29 13.63 -2.06 -22.44
N LYS A 30 14.96 -2.04 -22.44
CA LYS A 30 15.82 -2.97 -23.19
C LYS A 30 16.91 -3.56 -22.29
N ARG A 31 17.62 -4.56 -22.81
CA ARG A 31 18.63 -5.37 -22.10
C ARG A 31 19.63 -4.56 -21.27
N ASP A 32 20.15 -3.48 -21.83
CA ASP A 32 21.26 -2.70 -21.23
C ASP A 32 20.77 -1.50 -20.40
N MET A 33 19.48 -1.45 -20.06
CA MET A 33 18.87 -0.39 -19.26
C MET A 33 18.73 -0.81 -17.80
N SER A 34 18.57 0.19 -16.93
CA SER A 34 18.34 -0.01 -15.50
C SER A 34 16.98 0.55 -15.09
N LEU A 35 16.25 -0.22 -14.28
CA LEU A 35 15.04 0.23 -13.59
C LEU A 35 15.34 0.77 -12.18
N GLU A 36 16.62 0.93 -11.82
CA GLU A 36 17.04 1.56 -10.58
C GLU A 36 17.11 3.08 -10.74
N SER A 37 16.72 3.82 -9.71
CA SER A 37 16.90 5.27 -9.60
C SER A 37 16.29 6.07 -10.76
N ILE A 38 15.11 5.64 -11.25
CA ILE A 38 14.41 6.28 -12.37
C ILE A 38 14.11 7.75 -12.01
N PRO A 39 14.58 8.74 -12.77
CA PRO A 39 14.26 10.14 -12.53
C PRO A 39 12.75 10.41 -12.55
N THR A 40 12.29 11.42 -11.80
CA THR A 40 10.86 11.83 -11.79
C THR A 40 10.36 12.25 -13.17
N THR A 41 11.26 12.70 -14.06
CA THR A 41 10.96 13.10 -15.44
C THR A 41 11.16 11.97 -16.44
N LYS A 42 11.23 10.72 -16.00
CA LYS A 42 11.44 9.56 -16.88
C LYS A 42 10.57 8.38 -16.47
N ALA A 43 10.10 7.63 -17.45
CA ALA A 43 9.48 6.34 -17.22
C ALA A 43 9.87 5.34 -18.30
N TYR A 44 9.79 4.06 -17.96
CA TYR A 44 10.04 2.98 -18.90
C TYR A 44 8.77 2.22 -19.26
N ARG A 45 8.49 2.00 -20.55
CA ARG A 45 7.54 0.96 -20.95
C ARG A 45 8.22 -0.39 -20.82
N VAL A 46 7.66 -1.25 -19.98
CA VAL A 46 8.21 -2.56 -19.65
C VAL A 46 7.19 -3.62 -20.04
N ASP A 47 7.50 -4.38 -21.08
CA ASP A 47 6.84 -5.65 -21.39
C ASP A 47 7.43 -6.71 -20.46
N GLY A 48 6.59 -7.25 -19.57
CA GLY A 48 7.02 -8.24 -18.61
C GLY A 48 5.87 -8.99 -17.97
N VAL A 49 6.24 -10.09 -17.31
CA VAL A 49 5.31 -10.93 -16.56
C VAL A 49 5.34 -10.53 -15.10
N HIS A 50 4.18 -10.14 -14.60
CA HIS A 50 3.97 -9.74 -13.21
C HIS A 50 3.45 -10.95 -12.45
N MET A 51 4.15 -11.30 -11.38
CA MET A 51 3.73 -12.38 -10.48
C MET A 51 3.53 -11.81 -9.08
N TYR A 52 2.34 -12.01 -8.54
CA TYR A 52 2.02 -11.78 -7.14
C TYR A 52 1.91 -13.09 -6.38
N ALA A 53 2.57 -13.18 -5.22
CA ALA A 53 2.40 -14.28 -4.29
C ALA A 53 1.75 -13.75 -3.00
N ASP A 54 0.56 -14.23 -2.69
CA ASP A 54 -0.16 -13.90 -1.46
C ASP A 54 -0.04 -15.04 -0.45
N ILE A 55 0.38 -14.70 0.77
CA ILE A 55 0.41 -15.63 1.91
C ILE A 55 -0.93 -15.55 2.65
N LEU A 56 -1.79 -16.53 2.38
CA LEU A 56 -3.20 -16.52 2.77
C LEU A 56 -3.43 -16.64 4.27
N ASN A 57 -2.52 -17.27 5.00
CA ASN A 57 -2.66 -17.55 6.44
C ASN A 57 -2.03 -16.47 7.35
N LEU A 58 -1.77 -15.26 6.83
CA LEU A 58 -1.38 -14.13 7.68
C LEU A 58 -2.50 -13.76 8.68
N SER A 59 -3.76 -13.74 8.23
CA SER A 59 -4.91 -13.47 9.09
C SER A 59 -5.03 -14.50 10.21
N ASP A 60 -4.72 -15.77 9.93
CA ASP A 60 -4.79 -16.85 10.90
C ASP A 60 -3.76 -16.63 12.02
N ILE A 61 -2.53 -16.23 11.66
CA ILE A 61 -1.48 -15.92 12.65
C ILE A 61 -1.83 -14.69 13.48
N LEU A 62 -2.34 -13.64 12.83
CA LEU A 62 -2.86 -12.46 13.53
C LEU A 62 -4.08 -12.79 14.40
N GLY A 63 -4.81 -13.86 14.09
CA GLY A 63 -6.00 -14.35 14.81
C GLY A 63 -5.73 -15.40 15.89
N THR A 64 -4.47 -15.77 16.16
CA THR A 64 -4.14 -16.86 17.12
C THR A 64 -4.52 -16.56 18.58
N THR A 65 -4.72 -15.29 18.95
CA THR A 65 -5.14 -14.86 20.29
C THR A 65 -6.36 -13.96 20.19
N ALA A 66 -7.22 -13.91 21.21
CA ALA A 66 -8.38 -13.00 21.18
C ALA A 66 -7.94 -11.53 21.07
N ALA A 67 -7.01 -11.11 21.94
CA ALA A 67 -6.39 -9.79 21.88
C ALA A 67 -5.18 -9.77 20.92
N GLU A 68 -4.98 -8.64 20.23
CA GLU A 68 -3.83 -8.41 19.36
C GLU A 68 -2.60 -7.91 20.17
N GLY A 69 -2.03 -8.80 20.98
CA GLY A 69 -0.89 -8.50 21.86
C GLY A 69 0.48 -8.57 21.19
N GLU A 70 1.55 -8.29 21.94
CA GLU A 70 2.92 -8.37 21.43
C GLU A 70 3.29 -9.75 20.88
N ARG A 71 2.90 -10.83 21.57
CA ARG A 71 3.22 -12.20 21.14
C ARG A 71 2.66 -12.50 19.75
N CYS A 72 1.43 -12.07 19.48
CA CYS A 72 0.79 -12.18 18.17
C CYS A 72 1.64 -11.49 17.09
N HIS A 73 2.03 -10.24 17.31
CA HIS A 73 2.87 -9.48 16.37
C HIS A 73 4.28 -10.06 16.19
N LYS A 74 4.95 -10.51 17.27
CA LYS A 74 6.28 -11.13 17.16
C LYS A 74 6.24 -12.38 16.27
N ARG A 75 5.22 -13.21 16.43
CA ARG A 75 4.99 -14.39 15.58
C ARG A 75 4.66 -14.01 14.13
N ALA A 76 3.75 -13.06 13.91
CA ALA A 76 3.40 -12.60 12.56
C ALA A 76 4.61 -12.01 11.81
N LEU A 77 5.44 -11.21 12.49
CA LEU A 77 6.64 -10.64 11.89
C LEU A 77 7.72 -11.69 11.63
N ARG A 78 7.88 -12.67 12.52
CA ARG A 78 8.81 -13.80 12.31
C ARG A 78 8.38 -14.67 11.14
N PHE A 79 7.09 -15.03 11.09
CA PHE A 79 6.47 -15.73 9.96
C PHE A 79 6.76 -15.05 8.62
N LEU A 80 6.43 -13.76 8.51
CA LEU A 80 6.71 -13.00 7.29
C LEU A 80 8.21 -12.96 6.98
N ASN A 81 9.08 -12.77 7.98
CA ASN A 81 10.52 -12.70 7.76
C ASN A 81 11.10 -14.02 7.20
N LEU A 82 10.71 -15.15 7.78
CA LEU A 82 11.15 -16.48 7.36
C LEU A 82 10.78 -16.75 5.90
N HIS A 83 9.52 -16.53 5.53
CA HIS A 83 9.07 -16.73 4.16
C HIS A 83 9.65 -15.71 3.18
N GLN A 84 9.79 -14.44 3.59
CA GLN A 84 10.43 -13.42 2.76
C GLN A 84 11.89 -13.75 2.43
N ARG A 85 12.66 -14.28 3.40
CA ARG A 85 14.03 -14.76 3.17
C ARG A 85 14.06 -15.89 2.14
N ALA A 86 13.13 -16.84 2.24
CA ALA A 86 13.03 -17.96 1.30
C ALA A 86 12.72 -17.48 -0.12
N VAL A 87 11.69 -16.66 -0.29
CA VAL A 87 11.32 -16.19 -1.63
C VAL A 87 12.38 -15.26 -2.22
N ARG A 88 13.03 -14.41 -1.41
CA ARG A 88 14.13 -13.57 -1.90
C ARG A 88 15.26 -14.41 -2.52
N ARG A 89 15.54 -15.59 -1.95
CA ARG A 89 16.54 -16.53 -2.47
C ARG A 89 16.11 -17.13 -3.80
N ILE A 90 14.84 -17.54 -3.91
CA ILE A 90 14.24 -18.03 -5.17
C ILE A 90 14.39 -16.99 -6.28
N LEU A 91 13.97 -15.75 -6.01
CA LEU A 91 14.04 -14.65 -6.99
C LEU A 91 15.49 -14.36 -7.39
N ALA A 92 16.45 -14.45 -6.45
CA ALA A 92 17.88 -14.30 -6.75
C ALA A 92 18.39 -15.38 -7.71
N ARG A 93 18.12 -16.66 -7.38
CA ARG A 93 18.53 -17.82 -8.16
C ARG A 93 17.92 -17.81 -9.56
N CYS A 94 16.70 -17.30 -9.66
CA CYS A 94 15.98 -17.18 -10.91
C CYS A 94 16.23 -15.84 -11.64
N ASP A 95 17.11 -14.96 -11.14
CA ASP A 95 17.41 -13.66 -11.76
C ASP A 95 16.14 -12.85 -12.10
N VAL A 96 15.20 -12.84 -11.14
CA VAL A 96 13.90 -12.18 -11.21
C VAL A 96 13.88 -11.01 -10.24
N ARG A 97 13.31 -9.89 -10.68
CA ARG A 97 13.23 -8.68 -9.88
C ARG A 97 12.15 -8.84 -8.81
N ARG A 98 12.52 -8.64 -7.54
CA ARG A 98 11.57 -8.29 -6.48
C ARG A 98 11.17 -6.83 -6.66
N VAL A 99 9.88 -6.55 -6.77
CA VAL A 99 9.35 -5.18 -6.83
C VAL A 99 9.08 -4.68 -5.41
N ASP A 100 8.23 -5.36 -4.64
CA ASP A 100 7.98 -5.04 -3.23
C ASP A 100 7.49 -6.27 -2.46
N PHE A 101 7.56 -6.20 -1.12
CA PHE A 101 6.76 -7.02 -0.20
C PHE A 101 5.76 -6.10 0.51
N HIS A 102 4.53 -6.09 0.01
CA HIS A 102 3.40 -5.46 0.68
C HIS A 102 2.80 -6.45 1.68
N ASN A 103 3.39 -6.49 2.87
CA ASN A 103 2.94 -7.32 3.98
C ASN A 103 2.94 -8.81 3.57
N GLN A 104 1.78 -9.44 3.38
CA GLN A 104 1.65 -10.82 2.90
C GLN A 104 1.78 -11.00 1.39
N ARG A 105 1.72 -9.91 0.61
CA ARG A 105 1.80 -9.93 -0.85
C ARG A 105 3.19 -9.56 -1.35
N LEU A 106 3.82 -10.50 -2.04
CA LEU A 106 5.04 -10.27 -2.81
C LEU A 106 4.69 -9.89 -4.24
N HIS A 107 5.30 -8.84 -4.76
CA HIS A 107 5.31 -8.55 -6.19
C HIS A 107 6.68 -8.82 -6.79
N SER A 108 6.73 -9.59 -7.87
CA SER A 108 7.92 -9.82 -8.68
C SER A 108 7.68 -9.64 -10.18
N LEU A 109 8.75 -9.39 -10.92
CA LEU A 109 8.72 -9.08 -12.35
C LEU A 109 9.74 -9.92 -13.12
N VAL A 110 9.26 -10.63 -14.13
CA VAL A 110 10.05 -11.40 -15.09
C VAL A 110 10.12 -10.65 -16.41
N THR A 111 11.28 -10.05 -16.73
CA THR A 111 11.52 -9.35 -18.01
C THR A 111 12.40 -10.13 -18.99
N LYS A 112 12.89 -11.31 -18.58
CA LYS A 112 13.85 -12.12 -19.34
C LYS A 112 13.24 -13.48 -19.71
N PRO A 113 13.45 -13.97 -20.94
CA PRO A 113 14.23 -13.33 -22.03
C PRO A 113 13.57 -12.08 -22.63
N TYR A 114 14.40 -11.18 -23.16
CA TYR A 114 13.97 -9.93 -23.80
C TYR A 114 13.52 -10.17 -25.24
N GLY A 115 12.52 -9.42 -25.71
CA GLY A 115 12.00 -9.50 -27.08
C GLY A 115 10.50 -9.79 -27.09
N ALA A 116 9.80 -9.31 -28.11
CA ALA A 116 8.35 -9.49 -28.23
C ALA A 116 7.98 -10.99 -28.35
N ASP A 117 8.76 -11.76 -29.10
CA ASP A 117 8.52 -13.20 -29.34
C ASP A 117 8.85 -14.10 -28.14
N GLU A 118 9.34 -13.51 -27.05
CA GLU A 118 9.81 -14.22 -25.86
C GLU A 118 8.77 -14.24 -24.72
N GLU A 119 7.57 -13.70 -24.96
CA GLU A 119 6.49 -13.61 -23.98
C GLU A 119 6.11 -14.97 -23.40
N LYS A 120 5.93 -15.99 -24.26
CA LYS A 120 5.65 -17.37 -23.81
C LYS A 120 6.68 -17.86 -22.79
N LYS A 121 7.97 -17.66 -23.07
CA LYS A 121 9.06 -18.09 -22.17
C LYS A 121 9.02 -17.32 -20.86
N ARG A 122 8.71 -16.03 -20.88
CA ARG A 122 8.54 -15.22 -19.65
C ARG A 122 7.36 -15.74 -18.81
N VAL A 123 6.23 -16.07 -19.43
CA VAL A 123 5.04 -16.54 -18.69
C VAL A 123 5.30 -17.92 -18.09
N CYS A 124 5.81 -18.87 -18.88
CA CYS A 124 6.15 -20.20 -18.38
C CYS A 124 7.20 -20.14 -17.26
N ARG A 125 8.18 -19.23 -17.35
CA ARG A 125 9.13 -18.95 -16.27
C ARG A 125 8.43 -18.40 -15.02
N GLY A 126 7.50 -17.47 -15.16
CA GLY A 126 6.65 -16.99 -14.06
C GLY A 126 5.90 -18.12 -13.36
N VAL A 127 5.27 -19.01 -14.12
CA VAL A 127 4.55 -20.20 -13.59
C VAL A 127 5.49 -21.13 -12.82
N ALA A 128 6.64 -21.48 -13.41
CA ALA A 128 7.61 -22.37 -12.80
C ALA A 128 8.15 -21.81 -11.48
N ILE A 129 8.44 -20.50 -11.42
CA ILE A 129 8.88 -19.81 -10.20
C ILE A 129 7.75 -19.76 -9.17
N GLY A 130 6.52 -19.45 -9.60
CA GLY A 130 5.35 -19.45 -8.72
C GLY A 130 5.15 -20.81 -8.05
N LYS A 131 5.29 -21.90 -8.79
CA LYS A 131 5.24 -23.26 -8.22
C LYS A 131 6.39 -23.53 -7.25
N LEU A 132 7.62 -23.12 -7.59
CA LEU A 132 8.76 -23.26 -6.70
C LEU A 132 8.58 -22.48 -5.38
N ILE A 133 7.96 -21.29 -5.43
CA ILE A 133 7.59 -20.53 -4.23
C ILE A 133 6.62 -21.33 -3.37
N ILE A 134 5.54 -21.86 -3.94
CA ILE A 134 4.56 -22.69 -3.19
C ILE A 134 5.27 -23.85 -2.50
N ASP A 135 6.12 -24.57 -3.22
CA ASP A 135 6.79 -25.78 -2.72
C ASP A 135 7.80 -25.49 -1.61
N VAL A 136 8.56 -24.40 -1.72
CA VAL A 136 9.50 -23.98 -0.67
C VAL A 136 8.77 -23.45 0.55
N LEU A 137 7.68 -22.68 0.36
CA LEU A 137 6.94 -22.08 1.46
C LEU A 137 6.17 -23.10 2.30
N ALA A 138 5.93 -24.28 1.74
CA ALA A 138 5.44 -25.45 2.45
C ALA A 138 6.46 -26.09 3.42
N GLU A 139 7.72 -25.63 3.46
CA GLU A 139 8.79 -26.17 4.32
C GLU A 139 9.59 -25.10 5.09
N THR A 140 9.09 -23.87 5.14
CA THR A 140 9.82 -22.72 5.75
C THR A 140 9.10 -22.12 6.97
N GLY A 141 8.24 -22.90 7.61
CA GLY A 141 7.82 -22.70 8.99
C GLY A 141 8.93 -23.01 10.00
N ASP A 142 8.62 -22.84 11.27
CA ASP A 142 9.52 -23.07 12.40
C ASP A 142 8.69 -23.56 13.59
N ASP A 143 8.66 -24.88 13.80
CA ASP A 143 7.83 -25.54 14.82
C ASP A 143 8.28 -25.15 16.25
N ASP A 144 9.57 -24.90 16.46
CA ASP A 144 10.12 -24.53 17.77
C ASP A 144 9.58 -23.16 18.23
N GLU A 145 9.26 -22.28 17.27
CA GLU A 145 8.74 -20.93 17.49
C GLU A 145 7.23 -20.82 17.20
N ASP A 146 6.54 -21.96 16.99
CA ASP A 146 5.13 -22.05 16.64
C ASP A 146 4.79 -21.16 15.42
N ILE A 147 5.60 -21.30 14.37
CA ILE A 147 5.44 -20.60 13.10
C ILE A 147 5.02 -21.60 12.01
N PRO A 148 3.81 -21.48 11.45
CA PRO A 148 3.34 -22.43 10.45
C PRO A 148 4.04 -22.21 9.09
N ASN A 149 3.94 -23.20 8.22
CA ASN A 149 4.23 -23.02 6.80
C ASN A 149 3.23 -22.05 6.16
N ALA A 150 3.64 -21.39 5.07
CA ALA A 150 2.79 -20.43 4.37
C ALA A 150 1.86 -21.16 3.38
N LYS A 151 0.58 -20.80 3.41
CA LYS A 151 -0.41 -21.17 2.39
C LYS A 151 -0.37 -20.13 1.29
N VAL A 152 -0.05 -20.54 0.07
CA VAL A 152 0.32 -19.58 -0.99
C VAL A 152 -0.62 -19.64 -2.16
N ARG A 153 -1.05 -18.46 -2.59
CA ARG A 153 -1.78 -18.24 -3.83
C ARG A 153 -0.96 -17.34 -4.75
N ILE A 154 -0.79 -17.78 -6.00
CA ILE A 154 -0.03 -17.05 -7.02
C ILE A 154 -0.98 -16.52 -8.09
N GLY A 155 -0.91 -15.21 -8.37
CA GLY A 155 -1.57 -14.58 -9.52
C GLY A 155 -0.53 -14.10 -10.53
N ILE A 156 -0.74 -14.41 -11.81
CA ILE A 156 0.17 -14.05 -12.90
C ILE A 156 -0.58 -13.37 -14.03
N ASP A 157 -0.01 -12.28 -14.54
CA ASP A 157 -0.42 -11.64 -15.78
C ASP A 157 0.80 -11.18 -16.59
N THR A 158 0.61 -10.90 -17.87
CA THR A 158 1.63 -10.45 -18.81
C THR A 158 1.16 -9.21 -19.55
N GLY A 159 2.08 -8.29 -19.86
CA GLY A 159 1.79 -7.15 -20.71
C GLY A 159 2.70 -5.96 -20.44
N VAL A 160 2.38 -4.85 -21.08
CA VAL A 160 3.13 -3.59 -20.94
C VAL A 160 2.68 -2.84 -19.69
N THR A 161 3.65 -2.46 -18.87
CA THR A 161 3.47 -1.54 -17.74
C THR A 161 4.41 -0.35 -17.86
N LEU A 162 4.08 0.72 -17.14
CA LEU A 162 4.92 1.92 -17.05
C LEU A 162 5.69 1.89 -15.73
N SER A 163 7.01 1.77 -15.82
CA SER A 163 7.91 1.76 -14.68
C SER A 163 8.37 3.17 -14.33
N VAL A 164 8.15 3.57 -13.08
CA VAL A 164 8.56 4.86 -12.49
C VAL A 164 9.20 4.59 -11.13
N ASN A 165 9.88 5.57 -10.54
CA ASN A 165 10.41 5.39 -9.19
C ASN A 165 9.30 5.25 -8.13
N ASN A 166 9.60 4.58 -7.02
CA ASN A 166 8.65 4.39 -5.92
C ASN A 166 8.60 5.56 -4.91
N GLY A 167 9.29 6.67 -5.18
CA GLY A 167 9.26 7.86 -4.32
C GLY A 167 9.86 7.66 -2.92
N ARG A 168 10.79 6.70 -2.72
CA ARG A 168 11.48 6.43 -1.44
C ARG A 168 12.95 6.07 -1.62
N SER A 169 13.70 6.12 -0.51
CA SER A 169 15.11 5.68 -0.44
C SER A 169 16.01 6.38 -1.47
N GLY A 170 15.74 7.66 -1.77
CA GLY A 170 16.41 8.38 -2.86
C GLY A 170 15.94 7.96 -4.26
N ASN A 171 14.69 7.51 -4.39
CA ASN A 171 14.04 7.07 -5.63
C ASN A 171 14.63 5.81 -6.27
N ARG A 172 15.31 4.96 -5.48
CA ARG A 172 16.08 3.81 -5.99
C ARG A 172 15.22 2.72 -6.62
N GLU A 173 14.14 2.31 -5.95
CA GLU A 173 13.36 1.16 -6.40
C GLU A 173 12.24 1.58 -7.37
N PRO A 174 11.94 0.76 -8.40
CA PRO A 174 10.83 1.02 -9.30
C PRO A 174 9.48 0.56 -8.72
N LEU A 175 8.41 1.12 -9.24
CA LEU A 175 7.06 0.56 -9.22
C LEU A 175 6.55 0.45 -10.66
N PHE A 176 5.49 -0.34 -10.88
CA PHE A 176 4.96 -0.62 -12.20
C PHE A 176 3.48 -0.31 -12.26
N LEU A 177 3.10 0.62 -13.14
CA LEU A 177 1.74 1.08 -13.34
C LEU A 177 1.15 0.40 -14.57
N GLY A 178 -0.03 -0.20 -14.44
CA GLY A 178 -0.75 -0.79 -15.57
C GLY A 178 -1.48 -2.09 -15.22
N SER A 179 -2.24 -2.58 -16.20
CA SER A 179 -3.16 -3.70 -16.03
C SER A 179 -2.47 -4.98 -15.57
N ALA A 180 -1.31 -5.33 -16.11
CA ALA A 180 -0.64 -6.59 -15.79
C ALA A 180 -0.29 -6.71 -14.29
N ALA A 181 0.25 -5.66 -13.69
CA ALA A 181 0.54 -5.66 -12.25
C ALA A 181 -0.75 -5.77 -11.41
N ASN A 182 -1.79 -5.00 -11.78
CA ASN A 182 -3.04 -4.94 -11.03
C ASN A 182 -3.86 -6.25 -11.13
N LEU A 183 -3.95 -6.83 -12.32
CA LEU A 183 -4.69 -8.07 -12.56
C LEU A 183 -4.00 -9.27 -11.90
N ALA A 184 -2.67 -9.34 -11.95
CA ALA A 184 -1.90 -10.33 -11.20
C ALA A 184 -2.15 -10.21 -9.68
N ALA A 185 -2.16 -8.99 -9.13
CA ALA A 185 -2.48 -8.75 -7.73
C ALA A 185 -3.90 -9.20 -7.38
N LYS A 186 -4.91 -8.82 -8.18
CA LYS A 186 -6.31 -9.24 -7.98
C LYS A 186 -6.49 -10.75 -8.03
N LEU A 187 -5.84 -11.43 -8.97
CA LEU A 187 -5.85 -12.89 -9.03
C LEU A 187 -5.23 -13.51 -7.78
N ALA A 188 -4.19 -12.90 -7.20
CA ALA A 188 -3.55 -13.40 -5.99
C ALA A 188 -4.36 -13.14 -4.71
N SER A 189 -5.09 -12.03 -4.60
CA SER A 189 -5.68 -11.61 -3.31
C SER A 189 -7.20 -11.79 -3.16
N ASN A 190 -7.96 -11.82 -4.26
CA ASN A 190 -9.43 -11.78 -4.18
C ASN A 190 -10.06 -13.14 -3.82
N TRP A 191 -9.27 -14.22 -3.78
CA TRP A 191 -9.72 -15.58 -3.46
C TRP A 191 -8.80 -16.25 -2.45
N LYS A 192 -9.30 -17.34 -1.84
CA LYS A 192 -8.62 -18.07 -0.76
C LYS A 192 -8.10 -19.45 -1.16
N ALA A 193 -8.30 -19.87 -2.42
CA ALA A 193 -7.79 -21.16 -2.89
C ALA A 193 -6.29 -21.05 -3.22
N GLU A 194 -5.49 -21.98 -2.71
CA GLU A 194 -4.07 -22.11 -3.04
C GLU A 194 -3.86 -22.54 -4.50
N GLY A 195 -2.67 -22.27 -5.03
CA GLY A 195 -2.28 -22.66 -6.40
C GLY A 195 -1.83 -21.49 -7.28
N VAL A 196 -1.67 -21.77 -8.57
CA VAL A 196 -1.22 -20.79 -9.58
C VAL A 196 -2.36 -20.43 -10.51
N PHE A 197 -2.66 -19.13 -10.63
CA PHE A 197 -3.79 -18.59 -11.39
C PHE A 197 -3.28 -17.57 -12.40
N LEU A 198 -3.72 -17.71 -13.66
CA LEU A 198 -3.33 -16.84 -14.78
C LEU A 198 -4.57 -16.14 -15.33
N THR A 199 -4.37 -14.90 -15.77
CA THR A 199 -5.33 -14.25 -16.67
C THR A 199 -5.43 -15.03 -17.99
N ASN A 200 -6.51 -14.83 -18.75
CA ASN A 200 -6.62 -15.40 -20.09
C ASN A 200 -5.53 -14.90 -21.05
N VAL A 201 -5.07 -13.65 -20.89
CA VAL A 201 -3.92 -13.10 -21.63
C VAL A 201 -2.67 -13.95 -21.37
N ALA A 202 -2.35 -14.22 -20.10
CA ALA A 202 -1.21 -15.06 -19.73
C ALA A 202 -1.39 -16.53 -20.14
N ARG A 203 -2.60 -17.10 -20.03
CA ARG A 203 -2.89 -18.48 -20.50
C ARG A 203 -2.58 -18.62 -21.98
N LYS A 204 -3.12 -17.71 -22.79
CA LYS A 204 -2.87 -17.67 -24.24
C LYS A 204 -1.39 -17.52 -24.57
N ALA A 205 -0.69 -16.60 -23.89
CA ALA A 205 0.75 -16.40 -24.08
C ALA A 205 1.58 -17.66 -23.73
N ALA A 206 1.18 -18.41 -22.69
CA ALA A 206 1.82 -19.67 -22.31
C ALA A 206 1.51 -20.84 -23.28
N GLY A 207 0.58 -20.66 -24.23
CA GLY A 207 0.06 -21.74 -25.07
C GLY A 207 -0.85 -22.70 -24.31
N LEU A 208 -1.59 -22.19 -23.32
CA LEU A 208 -2.60 -22.91 -22.56
C LEU A 208 -4.00 -22.49 -23.02
N SER A 209 -4.98 -23.35 -22.81
CA SER A 209 -6.38 -23.01 -23.07
C SER A 209 -6.85 -21.89 -22.14
N GLU A 210 -7.57 -20.94 -22.71
CA GLU A 210 -8.32 -19.94 -21.96
C GLU A 210 -9.44 -20.62 -21.15
N VAL A 211 -9.86 -19.96 -20.08
CA VAL A 211 -11.04 -20.33 -19.29
C VAL A 211 -12.14 -19.30 -19.51
N ASP A 212 -13.36 -19.58 -19.02
CA ASP A 212 -14.47 -18.63 -19.15
C ASP A 212 -14.10 -17.27 -18.54
N ALA A 213 -14.44 -16.20 -19.25
CA ALA A 213 -14.10 -14.85 -18.81
C ALA A 213 -14.76 -14.55 -17.45
N GLY A 214 -13.96 -14.09 -16.49
CA GLY A 214 -14.39 -13.86 -15.10
C GLY A 214 -14.17 -15.06 -14.18
N THR A 215 -13.80 -16.24 -14.68
CA THR A 215 -13.52 -17.42 -13.86
C THR A 215 -12.02 -17.66 -13.64
N GLU A 216 -11.15 -16.80 -14.17
CA GLU A 216 -9.68 -16.94 -14.06
C GLU A 216 -9.22 -17.08 -12.59
N GLY A 217 -9.87 -16.38 -11.67
CA GLY A 217 -9.58 -16.46 -10.23
C GLY A 217 -10.00 -17.76 -9.55
N THR A 218 -10.86 -18.55 -10.18
CA THR A 218 -11.37 -19.83 -9.66
C THR A 218 -10.87 -21.05 -10.45
N SER A 219 -10.07 -20.83 -11.49
CA SER A 219 -9.54 -21.88 -12.36
C SER A 219 -8.02 -21.99 -12.20
N PRO A 220 -7.52 -22.72 -11.18
CA PRO A 220 -6.08 -22.92 -11.01
C PRO A 220 -5.50 -23.69 -12.19
N LEU A 221 -4.21 -23.51 -12.46
CA LEU A 221 -3.47 -24.39 -13.36
C LEU A 221 -3.43 -25.81 -12.79
N SER A 222 -3.66 -26.80 -13.64
CA SER A 222 -3.48 -28.22 -13.33
C SER A 222 -2.00 -28.59 -13.21
N ALA A 223 -1.73 -29.78 -12.66
CA ALA A 223 -0.37 -30.30 -12.56
C ALA A 223 0.32 -30.41 -13.93
N ASP A 224 -0.42 -30.81 -14.97
CA ASP A 224 0.11 -30.97 -16.33
C ASP A 224 0.43 -29.61 -16.98
N GLU A 225 -0.44 -28.61 -16.80
CA GLU A 225 -0.19 -27.25 -17.29
C GLU A 225 1.02 -26.60 -16.60
N ILE A 226 1.16 -26.82 -15.28
CA ILE A 226 2.35 -26.38 -14.53
C ILE A 226 3.60 -27.11 -15.04
N LYS A 227 3.51 -28.43 -15.26
CA LYS A 227 4.62 -29.23 -15.75
C LYS A 227 5.10 -28.79 -17.14
N GLN A 228 4.17 -28.50 -18.05
CA GLN A 228 4.47 -27.91 -19.35
C GLN A 228 5.30 -26.62 -19.21
N CYS A 229 4.89 -25.72 -18.30
CA CYS A 229 5.61 -24.48 -18.06
C CYS A 229 6.99 -24.70 -17.43
N GLN A 230 7.13 -25.68 -16.53
CA GLN A 230 8.41 -26.05 -15.93
C GLN A 230 9.39 -26.61 -16.97
N ASP A 231 8.91 -27.44 -17.90
CA ASP A 231 9.71 -28.03 -18.96
C ASP A 231 10.17 -26.99 -20.01
N GLU A 232 9.38 -25.95 -20.23
CA GLU A 232 9.77 -24.78 -21.02
C GLU A 232 10.79 -23.90 -20.27
N ALA A 233 10.54 -23.63 -18.98
CA ALA A 233 11.35 -22.70 -18.20
C ALA A 233 12.74 -23.24 -17.81
N LYS A 234 12.84 -24.55 -17.54
CA LYS A 234 14.07 -25.26 -17.14
C LYS A 234 14.87 -24.51 -16.08
N LEU A 235 14.21 -24.19 -14.96
CA LEU A 235 14.86 -23.50 -13.85
C LEU A 235 16.03 -24.36 -13.33
N ASP A 236 17.22 -23.77 -13.26
CA ASP A 236 18.43 -24.40 -12.73
C ASP A 236 18.51 -24.28 -11.20
N VAL A 237 17.39 -24.58 -10.53
CA VAL A 237 17.28 -24.52 -9.07
C VAL A 237 16.13 -25.39 -8.60
N THR A 238 16.35 -26.13 -7.52
CA THR A 238 15.38 -27.03 -6.91
C THR A 238 14.87 -26.50 -5.56
N LYS A 239 13.73 -27.03 -5.11
CA LYS A 239 13.17 -26.76 -3.78
C LYS A 239 14.17 -27.10 -2.67
N ASP A 240 14.78 -28.27 -2.72
CA ASP A 240 15.66 -28.77 -1.67
C ASP A 240 16.92 -27.92 -1.51
N GLU A 241 17.48 -27.42 -2.62
CA GLU A 241 18.60 -26.48 -2.60
C GLU A 241 18.23 -25.18 -1.89
N ILE A 242 17.09 -24.58 -2.26
CA ILE A 242 16.61 -23.34 -1.63
C ILE A 242 16.36 -23.53 -0.13
N VAL A 243 15.69 -24.60 0.26
CA VAL A 243 15.38 -24.89 1.68
C VAL A 243 16.66 -25.11 2.47
N LYS A 244 17.62 -25.87 1.93
CA LYS A 244 18.93 -26.08 2.57
C LYS A 244 19.69 -24.77 2.77
N GLU A 245 19.75 -23.93 1.75
CA GLU A 245 20.40 -22.61 1.85
C GLU A 245 19.69 -21.67 2.82
N TRP A 246 18.36 -21.73 2.87
CA TRP A 246 17.56 -20.94 3.81
C TRP A 246 17.78 -21.38 5.27
N ARG A 247 17.80 -22.69 5.55
CA ARG A 247 18.11 -23.22 6.90
C ARG A 247 19.49 -22.78 7.35
N LYS A 248 20.49 -22.98 6.49
CA LYS A 248 21.87 -22.57 6.74
C LYS A 248 21.98 -21.07 7.03
N ASP A 249 21.31 -20.22 6.27
CA ASP A 249 21.32 -18.76 6.49
C ASP A 249 20.65 -18.37 7.82
N ASN A 250 19.58 -19.05 8.23
CA ASN A 250 18.94 -18.78 9.53
C ASN A 250 19.79 -19.27 10.71
N GLU A 251 20.59 -20.32 10.54
CA GLU A 251 21.57 -20.78 11.53
C GLU A 251 22.74 -19.79 11.65
N GLU A 252 23.31 -19.37 10.52
CA GLU A 252 24.47 -18.46 10.48
C GLU A 252 24.09 -17.00 10.83
N ASN A 253 22.90 -16.57 10.43
CA ASN A 253 22.39 -15.20 10.56
C ASN A 253 20.95 -15.20 11.14
N PRO A 254 20.78 -15.59 12.42
CA PRO A 254 19.46 -15.70 13.04
C PRO A 254 18.71 -14.37 13.01
N ILE A 255 17.38 -14.44 12.93
CA ILE A 255 16.51 -13.25 12.96
C ILE A 255 16.68 -12.46 14.26
N GLY A 256 16.91 -13.18 15.36
CA GLY A 256 16.88 -12.64 16.71
C GLY A 256 15.46 -12.38 17.20
N SER A 257 15.35 -11.65 18.30
CA SER A 257 14.06 -11.29 18.89
C SER A 257 13.48 -10.04 18.25
N PHE A 258 12.16 -10.03 18.10
CA PHE A 258 11.43 -8.80 17.83
C PHE A 258 11.22 -8.05 19.16
N GLU A 259 11.78 -6.84 19.24
CA GLU A 259 11.66 -5.96 20.40
C GLU A 259 10.94 -4.69 19.98
N PHE A 260 9.94 -4.30 20.79
CA PHE A 260 9.08 -3.17 20.49
C PHE A 260 9.37 -2.00 21.42
N SER A 261 9.38 -0.82 20.83
CA SER A 261 9.30 0.45 21.54
C SER A 261 8.25 1.33 20.87
N ARG A 262 7.70 2.29 21.62
CA ARG A 262 6.79 3.29 21.07
C ARG A 262 7.60 4.40 20.38
N PRO A 263 7.20 4.87 19.19
CA PRO A 263 7.72 6.11 18.65
C PRO A 263 7.09 7.31 19.37
N THR A 264 7.81 8.42 19.48
CA THR A 264 7.25 9.69 19.93
C THR A 264 6.51 10.36 18.76
N PRO A 265 5.21 10.75 18.89
CA PRO A 265 4.54 11.60 17.92
C PRO A 265 5.33 12.89 17.64
N PRO A 266 5.27 13.44 16.41
CA PRO A 266 4.53 12.95 15.25
C PRO A 266 5.26 11.80 14.55
N LEU A 267 4.49 10.88 13.95
CA LEU A 267 5.05 9.71 13.27
C LEU A 267 5.92 10.05 12.06
N ARG A 268 5.76 11.22 11.45
CA ARG A 268 6.64 11.67 10.35
C ARG A 268 8.13 11.61 10.69
N ASN A 269 8.47 11.72 11.97
CA ASN A 269 9.86 11.67 12.48
C ASN A 269 10.40 10.23 12.58
N LEU A 270 9.56 9.21 12.42
CA LEU A 270 9.98 7.81 12.45
C LEU A 270 10.88 7.48 11.26
N ASP A 271 12.16 7.30 11.53
CA ASP A 271 13.09 6.75 10.54
C ASP A 271 12.91 5.23 10.41
N ILE A 272 12.24 4.81 9.35
CA ILE A 272 12.01 3.39 9.06
C ILE A 272 13.31 2.70 8.64
N SER A 273 14.28 3.45 8.08
CA SER A 273 15.49 2.87 7.50
C SER A 273 16.40 2.23 8.55
N VAL A 274 16.35 2.71 9.79
CA VAL A 274 17.13 2.20 10.93
C VAL A 274 16.44 1.07 11.70
N LEU A 275 15.21 0.70 11.33
CA LEU A 275 14.48 -0.35 12.03
C LEU A 275 15.01 -1.74 11.69
N THR A 276 14.98 -2.61 12.70
CA THR A 276 15.43 -4.00 12.66
C THR A 276 14.47 -4.83 13.53
N PRO A 277 14.51 -6.17 13.52
CA PRO A 277 13.75 -6.98 14.48
C PRO A 277 13.89 -6.49 15.93
N ALA A 278 15.13 -6.33 16.41
CA ALA A 278 15.44 -5.83 17.76
C ALA A 278 15.21 -4.31 17.96
N ASN A 279 14.83 -3.57 16.92
CA ASN A 279 14.52 -2.15 16.98
C ASN A 279 13.22 -1.89 16.21
N SER A 280 12.16 -2.63 16.55
CA SER A 280 10.85 -2.49 15.93
C SER A 280 10.00 -1.46 16.68
N ARG A 281 8.96 -0.95 16.02
CA ARG A 281 7.96 -0.09 16.66
C ARG A 281 6.63 -0.82 16.77
N ARG A 282 5.95 -0.62 17.91
CA ARG A 282 4.57 -1.03 18.13
C ARG A 282 3.84 0.08 18.88
N MET A 283 2.68 0.47 18.38
CA MET A 283 1.81 1.46 19.02
C MET A 283 0.38 1.32 18.52
N GLU A 284 -0.59 1.74 19.33
CA GLU A 284 -1.95 1.98 18.89
C GLU A 284 -1.96 3.22 17.96
N ALA A 285 -2.46 3.06 16.74
CA ALA A 285 -2.44 4.08 15.71
C ALA A 285 -3.54 3.81 14.68
N VAL A 286 -3.85 4.80 13.84
CA VAL A 286 -4.69 4.61 12.66
C VAL A 286 -3.83 4.23 11.45
N SER A 287 -4.21 3.16 10.75
CA SER A 287 -3.73 2.81 9.42
C SER A 287 -4.68 3.39 8.38
N THR A 288 -4.16 4.02 7.34
CA THR A 288 -4.93 4.64 6.26
C THR A 288 -4.43 4.16 4.91
N TYR A 289 -5.35 3.72 4.06
CA TYR A 289 -5.17 3.49 2.64
C TYR A 289 -5.94 4.55 1.85
N ALA A 290 -5.28 5.18 0.87
CA ALA A 290 -5.94 6.04 -0.10
C ALA A 290 -5.52 5.65 -1.52
N ASP A 291 -6.46 5.08 -2.27
CA ASP A 291 -6.27 4.45 -3.56
C ASP A 291 -6.77 5.36 -4.69
N LEU A 292 -6.02 5.45 -5.79
CA LEU A 292 -6.44 6.21 -6.95
C LEU A 292 -7.42 5.36 -7.77
N ASP A 293 -8.69 5.44 -7.41
CA ASP A 293 -9.75 4.71 -8.10
C ASP A 293 -9.74 5.05 -9.60
N GLY A 294 -9.93 4.01 -10.43
CA GLY A 294 -9.85 4.12 -11.88
C GLY A 294 -8.44 4.26 -12.47
N PHE A 295 -7.38 4.45 -11.67
CA PHE A 295 -6.04 4.75 -12.19
C PHE A 295 -5.46 3.65 -13.09
N THR A 296 -5.70 2.37 -12.78
CA THR A 296 -5.29 1.26 -13.67
C THR A 296 -5.93 1.38 -15.07
N LYS A 297 -7.22 1.74 -15.14
CA LYS A 297 -7.91 1.96 -16.44
C LYS A 297 -7.39 3.19 -17.15
N TYR A 298 -7.10 4.26 -16.38
CA TYR A 298 -6.48 5.47 -16.89
C TYR A 298 -5.10 5.18 -17.52
N VAL A 299 -4.24 4.40 -16.86
CA VAL A 299 -2.96 3.95 -17.44
C VAL A 299 -3.19 3.18 -18.74
N ALA A 300 -4.10 2.21 -18.75
CA ALA A 300 -4.39 1.42 -19.94
C ALA A 300 -4.87 2.26 -21.15
N LYS A 301 -5.64 3.33 -20.90
CA LYS A 301 -6.09 4.29 -21.94
C LYS A 301 -4.93 5.09 -22.54
N HIS A 302 -3.88 5.36 -21.77
CA HIS A 302 -2.86 6.36 -22.12
C HIS A 302 -1.47 5.78 -22.42
N ILE A 303 -1.16 4.54 -22.00
CA ILE A 303 0.20 3.97 -22.04
C ILE A 303 0.85 3.97 -23.44
N ASP A 304 0.06 3.88 -24.51
CA ASP A 304 0.58 3.86 -25.88
C ASP A 304 0.79 5.26 -26.45
N LYS A 305 -0.15 6.20 -26.21
CA LYS A 305 -0.19 7.49 -26.92
C LYS A 305 0.21 8.70 -26.09
N ASN A 306 -0.06 8.66 -24.78
CA ASN A 306 0.05 9.79 -23.86
C ASN A 306 0.64 9.32 -22.51
N ALA A 307 1.66 8.46 -22.54
CA ALA A 307 2.23 7.88 -21.33
C ALA A 307 2.87 8.95 -20.41
N GLU A 308 3.31 10.07 -20.97
CA GLU A 308 3.80 11.22 -20.25
C GLU A 308 2.76 11.75 -19.26
N ASP A 309 1.48 11.81 -19.67
CA ASP A 309 0.39 12.29 -18.82
C ASP A 309 0.09 11.33 -17.67
N VAL A 310 0.32 10.03 -17.86
CA VAL A 310 0.30 9.05 -16.77
C VAL A 310 1.34 9.38 -15.72
N VAL A 311 2.59 9.66 -16.14
CA VAL A 311 3.68 10.02 -15.22
C VAL A 311 3.36 11.34 -14.51
N ARG A 312 2.89 12.36 -15.23
CA ARG A 312 2.53 13.66 -14.65
C ARG A 312 1.46 13.51 -13.59
N CYS A 313 0.33 12.90 -13.95
CA CYS A 313 -0.79 12.66 -13.06
C CYS A 313 -0.35 11.89 -11.82
N PHE A 314 0.38 10.79 -12.02
CA PHE A 314 0.87 9.95 -10.94
C PHE A 314 1.76 10.71 -9.96
N HIS A 315 2.78 11.41 -10.45
CA HIS A 315 3.75 12.09 -9.60
C HIS A 315 3.14 13.29 -8.87
N VAL A 316 2.25 14.05 -9.51
CA VAL A 316 1.54 15.17 -8.90
C VAL A 316 0.67 14.69 -7.75
N ILE A 317 -0.25 13.77 -8.03
CA ILE A 317 -1.22 13.31 -7.04
C ILE A 317 -0.51 12.61 -5.88
N ARG A 318 0.33 11.60 -6.15
CA ARG A 318 0.94 10.81 -5.07
C ARG A 318 1.83 11.66 -4.15
N SER A 319 2.54 12.64 -4.71
CA SER A 319 3.45 13.48 -3.94
C SER A 319 2.67 14.43 -3.05
N GLU A 320 1.52 14.92 -3.52
CA GLU A 320 0.63 15.72 -2.70
C GLU A 320 -0.05 14.90 -1.60
N LEU A 321 -0.53 13.69 -1.88
CA LEU A 321 -1.10 12.81 -0.86
C LEU A 321 -0.08 12.47 0.24
N ASP A 322 1.19 12.19 -0.10
CA ASP A 322 2.27 11.98 0.88
C ASP A 322 2.55 13.27 1.69
N ARG A 323 2.53 14.44 1.03
CA ARG A 323 2.73 15.74 1.69
C ARG A 323 1.61 16.02 2.69
N VAL A 324 0.35 15.79 2.34
CA VAL A 324 -0.80 15.98 3.24
C VAL A 324 -0.66 15.07 4.44
N LEU A 325 -0.58 13.75 4.22
CA LEU A 325 -0.45 12.77 5.29
C LEU A 325 0.69 13.12 6.24
N SER A 326 1.86 13.49 5.72
CA SER A 326 3.06 13.65 6.52
C SER A 326 3.29 15.06 7.06
N SER A 327 3.21 16.07 6.21
CA SER A 327 3.52 17.46 6.57
C SER A 327 2.35 18.15 7.26
N ASP A 328 1.12 17.89 6.80
CA ASP A 328 -0.08 18.56 7.32
C ASP A 328 -0.67 17.86 8.53
N PHE A 329 -0.52 16.54 8.63
CA PHE A 329 -1.13 15.71 9.68
C PHE A 329 -0.14 14.88 10.50
N GLY A 330 1.17 15.10 10.35
CA GLY A 330 2.18 14.43 11.18
C GLY A 330 2.30 12.92 10.98
N GLY A 331 1.61 12.35 10.00
CA GLY A 331 1.60 10.93 9.70
C GLY A 331 2.89 10.44 9.04
N ARG A 332 3.00 9.12 8.94
CA ARG A 332 4.12 8.44 8.29
C ARG A 332 3.59 7.56 7.18
N ARG A 333 3.86 7.93 5.93
CA ARG A 333 3.72 6.97 4.81
C ARG A 333 4.59 5.74 5.12
N ILE A 334 4.01 4.56 4.96
CA ILE A 334 4.73 3.29 4.99
C ILE A 334 5.24 2.99 3.59
N ARG A 335 4.37 3.05 2.57
CA ARG A 335 4.73 2.79 1.17
C ARG A 335 3.68 3.33 0.20
N PHE A 336 4.02 3.32 -1.08
CA PHE A 336 3.04 3.27 -2.15
C PHE A 336 2.92 1.82 -2.62
N ILE A 337 1.70 1.36 -2.90
CA ILE A 337 1.42 0.04 -3.48
C ILE A 337 0.76 0.30 -4.82
N GLY A 338 1.56 0.26 -5.89
CA GLY A 338 1.11 0.85 -7.17
C GLY A 338 0.80 2.34 -6.97
N ASP A 339 -0.45 2.70 -7.17
CA ASP A 339 -0.98 4.06 -6.98
C ASP A 339 -1.63 4.34 -5.62
N CYS A 340 -1.83 3.33 -4.79
CA CYS A 340 -2.35 3.49 -3.44
C CYS A 340 -1.28 3.95 -2.45
N ILE A 341 -1.60 4.93 -1.60
CA ILE A 341 -0.77 5.31 -0.43
C ILE A 341 -1.23 4.54 0.81
N HIS A 342 -0.27 3.93 1.52
CA HIS A 342 -0.48 3.38 2.86
C HIS A 342 0.32 4.19 3.88
N GLY A 343 -0.36 4.69 4.91
CA GLY A 343 0.21 5.50 5.98
C GLY A 343 -0.30 5.16 7.37
N LEU A 344 0.46 5.59 8.39
CA LEU A 344 0.06 5.53 9.79
C LEU A 344 -0.03 6.93 10.40
N LEU A 345 -0.98 7.13 11.32
CA LEU A 345 -1.17 8.36 12.09
C LEU A 345 -1.44 8.04 13.57
N MET A 346 -0.88 8.86 14.47
CA MET A 346 -1.05 8.71 15.92
C MET A 346 -0.89 10.06 16.61
N GLU A 347 -1.81 10.36 17.52
CA GLU A 347 -1.74 11.47 18.49
C GLU A 347 -1.55 10.96 19.91
N GLY A 348 -1.14 11.86 20.82
CA GLY A 348 -0.87 11.56 22.22
C GLY A 348 0.57 11.85 22.62
N THR A 349 1.17 10.98 23.44
CA THR A 349 2.49 11.18 24.04
C THR A 349 3.47 10.07 23.64
N ALA A 350 4.71 10.16 24.11
CA ALA A 350 5.67 9.07 23.97
C ALA A 350 5.24 7.77 24.69
N HIS A 351 4.28 7.85 25.61
CA HIS A 351 3.90 6.74 26.49
C HIS A 351 2.50 6.18 26.20
N THR A 352 1.58 7.00 25.69
CA THR A 352 0.18 6.60 25.41
C THR A 352 -0.32 7.25 24.13
N THR A 353 -1.20 6.53 23.42
CA THR A 353 -2.02 7.11 22.35
C THR A 353 -3.22 7.82 22.98
N ASP A 354 -3.64 8.93 22.39
CA ASP A 354 -4.98 9.48 22.61
C ASP A 354 -5.87 8.97 21.46
N ASP A 355 -6.70 7.98 21.75
CA ASP A 355 -7.45 7.23 20.73
C ASP A 355 -8.46 8.15 20.02
N GLU A 356 -9.24 8.92 20.79
CA GLU A 356 -10.24 9.86 20.27
C GLU A 356 -9.58 10.94 19.41
N GLU A 357 -8.50 11.57 19.91
CA GLU A 357 -7.76 12.60 19.16
C GLU A 357 -7.12 12.03 17.89
N THR A 358 -6.59 10.81 17.95
CA THR A 358 -6.00 10.11 16.81
C THR A 358 -7.05 9.87 15.71
N ILE A 359 -8.24 9.40 16.09
CA ILE A 359 -9.31 9.06 15.14
C ILE A 359 -9.94 10.33 14.54
N SER A 360 -10.16 11.37 15.35
CA SER A 360 -10.62 12.67 14.85
C SER A 360 -9.59 13.30 13.90
N THR A 361 -8.30 13.24 14.24
CA THR A 361 -7.22 13.71 13.35
C THR A 361 -7.16 12.91 12.05
N ALA A 362 -7.31 11.58 12.11
CA ALA A 362 -7.34 10.74 10.92
C ALA A 362 -8.56 11.04 10.02
N THR A 363 -9.72 11.32 10.62
CA THR A 363 -10.94 11.72 9.90
C THR A 363 -10.72 13.04 9.15
N ILE A 364 -10.13 14.04 9.80
CA ILE A 364 -9.80 15.32 9.18
C ILE A 364 -8.68 15.14 8.12
N CYS A 365 -7.71 14.25 8.36
CA CYS A 365 -6.68 13.89 7.39
C CYS A 365 -7.29 13.28 6.11
N ALA A 366 -8.29 12.40 6.23
CA ALA A 366 -9.01 11.85 5.08
C ALA A 366 -9.70 12.96 4.27
N GLY A 367 -10.30 13.94 4.94
CA GLY A 367 -10.82 15.15 4.30
C GLY A 367 -9.74 15.96 3.56
N GLY A 368 -8.59 16.19 4.21
CA GLY A 368 -7.44 16.88 3.61
C GLY A 368 -6.86 16.16 2.39
N LEU A 369 -6.80 14.82 2.42
CA LEU A 369 -6.38 14.00 1.28
C LEU A 369 -7.34 14.18 0.10
N ARG A 370 -8.65 14.14 0.34
CA ARG A 370 -9.67 14.36 -0.70
C ARG A 370 -9.65 15.78 -1.26
N SER A 371 -9.58 16.81 -0.41
CA SER A 371 -9.45 18.20 -0.88
C SER A 371 -8.23 18.41 -1.76
N SER A 372 -7.09 17.80 -1.38
CA SER A 372 -5.86 17.93 -2.17
C SER A 372 -5.91 17.13 -3.47
N PHE A 373 -6.56 15.98 -3.46
CA PHE A 373 -6.81 15.22 -4.68
C PHE A 373 -7.69 16.00 -5.66
N ASN A 374 -8.82 16.54 -5.20
CA ASN A 374 -9.71 17.36 -6.02
C ASN A 374 -8.96 18.57 -6.60
N LEU A 375 -8.19 19.28 -5.76
CA LEU A 375 -7.35 20.39 -6.21
C LEU A 375 -6.31 19.91 -7.23
N ALA A 376 -5.64 18.79 -7.00
CA ALA A 376 -4.67 18.25 -7.96
C ALA A 376 -5.31 17.97 -9.33
N LEU A 377 -6.53 17.41 -9.36
CA LEU A 377 -7.28 17.22 -10.60
C LEU A 377 -7.57 18.55 -11.31
N GLU A 378 -8.07 19.56 -10.59
CA GLU A 378 -8.29 20.91 -11.15
C GLU A 378 -7.00 21.49 -11.76
N ARG A 379 -5.86 21.35 -11.06
CA ARG A 379 -4.58 21.87 -11.54
C ARG A 379 -4.07 21.08 -12.75
N LEU A 380 -4.25 19.76 -12.78
CA LEU A 380 -3.88 18.91 -13.92
C LEU A 380 -4.71 19.27 -15.16
N GLU A 381 -6.03 19.41 -15.01
CA GLU A 381 -6.94 19.80 -16.08
C GLU A 381 -6.62 21.20 -16.62
N ALA A 382 -6.33 22.16 -15.74
CA ALA A 382 -5.88 23.50 -16.14
C ALA A 382 -4.57 23.49 -16.97
N ASN A 383 -3.76 22.44 -16.83
CA ASN A 383 -2.56 22.19 -17.62
C ASN A 383 -2.79 21.23 -18.81
N LYS A 384 -4.07 20.97 -19.17
CA LYS A 384 -4.50 20.14 -20.30
C LYS A 384 -4.06 18.68 -20.22
N ILE A 385 -3.94 18.16 -19.00
CA ILE A 385 -3.69 16.75 -18.73
C ILE A 385 -5.04 16.06 -18.51
N ASP A 386 -5.28 14.93 -19.18
CA ASP A 386 -6.51 14.15 -18.99
C ASP A 386 -6.61 13.65 -17.54
N ILE A 387 -7.80 13.72 -16.97
CA ILE A 387 -8.12 13.27 -15.60
C ILE A 387 -9.35 12.36 -15.56
N ASP A 388 -9.91 12.03 -16.73
CA ASP A 388 -11.18 11.32 -16.83
C ASP A 388 -11.15 9.97 -16.12
N GLY A 389 -12.14 9.77 -15.25
CA GLY A 389 -12.36 8.50 -14.54
C GLY A 389 -11.45 8.29 -13.34
N LEU A 390 -10.69 9.30 -12.90
CA LEU A 390 -9.91 9.24 -11.66
C LEU A 390 -10.76 9.58 -10.44
N GLY A 391 -10.58 8.82 -9.36
CA GLY A 391 -11.15 9.09 -8.05
C GLY A 391 -10.17 8.79 -6.92
N LEU A 392 -10.61 9.00 -5.68
CA LEU A 392 -9.87 8.67 -4.47
C LEU A 392 -10.76 7.90 -3.49
N ALA A 393 -10.49 6.60 -3.35
CA ALA A 393 -11.13 5.75 -2.37
C ALA A 393 -10.27 5.71 -1.09
N ILE A 394 -10.86 6.04 0.06
CA ILE A 394 -10.12 6.12 1.33
C ILE A 394 -10.72 5.14 2.34
N GLY A 395 -9.87 4.40 3.04
CA GLY A 395 -10.25 3.56 4.17
C GLY A 395 -9.24 3.67 5.29
N PHE A 396 -9.72 3.69 6.54
CA PHE A 396 -8.84 3.71 7.70
C PHE A 396 -9.40 2.93 8.87
N GLU A 397 -8.51 2.38 9.70
CA GLU A 397 -8.86 1.58 10.88
C GLU A 397 -7.85 1.84 12.00
N PHE A 398 -8.32 1.72 13.25
CA PHE A 398 -7.54 1.88 14.47
C PHE A 398 -7.14 0.53 15.05
N GLY A 399 -5.96 0.45 15.65
CA GLY A 399 -5.53 -0.74 16.35
C GLY A 399 -4.04 -0.73 16.67
N ALA A 400 -3.54 -1.86 17.18
CA ALA A 400 -2.13 -2.01 17.47
C ALA A 400 -1.34 -2.20 16.17
N MET A 401 -0.59 -1.18 15.75
CA MET A 401 0.22 -1.21 14.54
C MET A 401 1.66 -1.61 14.86
N THR A 402 2.33 -2.27 13.91
CA THR A 402 3.78 -2.51 13.96
C THR A 402 4.50 -1.81 12.82
N VAL A 403 5.77 -1.46 13.03
CA VAL A 403 6.67 -1.01 11.95
C VAL A 403 8.06 -1.60 12.16
N THR A 404 8.59 -2.26 11.14
CA THR A 404 9.95 -2.84 11.16
C THR A 404 10.51 -3.01 9.75
N ARG A 405 11.68 -3.65 9.62
CA ARG A 405 12.24 -4.12 8.35
C ARG A 405 12.56 -5.62 8.43
N LEU A 406 12.04 -6.39 7.48
CA LEU A 406 12.15 -7.85 7.39
C LEU A 406 13.10 -8.26 6.26
N GLY A 407 13.58 -9.51 6.28
CA GLY A 407 14.44 -10.08 5.24
C GLY A 407 15.91 -10.18 5.67
N MET A 408 16.78 -10.37 4.67
CA MET A 408 18.21 -10.55 4.83
C MET A 408 18.91 -9.24 5.18
N GLN A 409 20.01 -9.30 5.94
CA GLN A 409 20.85 -8.12 6.19
C GLN A 409 21.37 -7.53 4.87
N GLY A 410 21.36 -6.20 4.76
CA GLY A 410 21.69 -5.49 3.52
C GLY A 410 20.54 -5.39 2.51
N ASP A 411 19.49 -6.18 2.64
CA ASP A 411 18.37 -6.24 1.68
C ASP A 411 16.99 -6.36 2.35
N ARG A 412 16.86 -5.69 3.50
CA ARG A 412 15.61 -5.70 4.26
C ARG A 412 14.56 -4.79 3.65
N VAL A 413 13.31 -5.23 3.66
CA VAL A 413 12.12 -4.48 3.21
C VAL A 413 11.29 -4.07 4.42
N ARG A 414 10.74 -2.86 4.36
CA ARG A 414 9.81 -2.34 5.37
C ARG A 414 8.56 -3.22 5.51
N CYS A 415 8.11 -3.41 6.74
CA CYS A 415 6.87 -4.11 7.05
C CYS A 415 6.06 -3.32 8.07
N SER A 416 4.75 -3.25 7.86
CA SER A 416 3.79 -2.77 8.85
C SER A 416 2.56 -3.66 8.73
N VAL A 417 2.32 -4.47 9.76
CA VAL A 417 1.31 -5.52 9.75
C VAL A 417 0.60 -5.58 11.10
N SER A 418 -0.72 -5.71 11.04
CA SER A 418 -1.66 -5.92 12.14
C SER A 418 -3.05 -6.19 11.55
N ARG A 419 -4.02 -6.53 12.38
CA ARG A 419 -5.45 -6.59 12.02
C ARG A 419 -5.93 -5.24 11.52
N GLY A 420 -5.54 -4.14 12.19
CA GLY A 420 -5.90 -2.80 11.77
C GLY A 420 -5.34 -2.42 10.38
N VAL A 421 -4.13 -2.88 10.02
CA VAL A 421 -3.61 -2.67 8.66
C VAL A 421 -4.45 -3.41 7.62
N LEU A 422 -4.80 -4.67 7.87
CA LEU A 422 -5.62 -5.46 6.94
C LEU A 422 -7.03 -4.88 6.81
N ALA A 423 -7.67 -4.57 7.94
CA ALA A 423 -9.01 -4.00 7.97
C ALA A 423 -9.08 -2.62 7.30
N SER A 424 -8.07 -1.75 7.46
CA SER A 424 -8.06 -0.45 6.77
C SER A 424 -8.07 -0.56 5.24
N GLU A 425 -7.41 -1.59 4.70
CA GLU A 425 -7.43 -1.88 3.26
C GLU A 425 -8.80 -2.46 2.83
N ASP A 426 -9.37 -3.37 3.63
CA ASP A 426 -10.72 -3.89 3.38
C ASP A 426 -11.78 -2.77 3.38
N GLU A 427 -11.67 -1.81 4.31
CA GLU A 427 -12.52 -0.62 4.35
C GLU A 427 -12.33 0.26 3.10
N GLN A 428 -11.09 0.46 2.64
CA GLN A 428 -10.83 1.20 1.41
C GLN A 428 -11.43 0.50 0.19
N CYS A 429 -11.33 -0.82 0.10
CA CYS A 429 -11.88 -1.61 -1.01
C CYS A 429 -13.42 -1.58 -1.09
N ARG A 430 -14.10 -1.19 0.01
CA ARG A 430 -15.56 -0.98 0.04
C ARG A 430 -15.98 0.39 -0.52
N CYS A 431 -15.03 1.28 -0.80
CA CYS A 431 -15.27 2.63 -1.28
C CYS A 431 -15.17 2.72 -2.81
N SER A 432 -16.07 3.51 -3.40
CA SER A 432 -15.86 4.11 -4.72
C SER A 432 -14.88 5.29 -4.64
N GLY A 433 -14.46 5.81 -5.79
CA GLY A 433 -13.57 6.97 -5.91
C GLY A 433 -14.05 8.28 -5.25
N THR A 434 -15.26 8.33 -4.69
CA THR A 434 -15.76 9.49 -3.94
C THR A 434 -16.03 9.18 -2.47
N GLU A 435 -15.76 7.96 -2.01
CA GLU A 435 -16.14 7.49 -0.67
C GLU A 435 -14.94 7.35 0.27
N THR A 436 -15.22 7.56 1.56
CA THR A 436 -14.32 7.33 2.69
C THR A 436 -15.01 6.39 3.68
N ALA A 437 -14.33 5.34 4.13
CA ALA A 437 -14.82 4.38 5.12
C ALA A 437 -13.93 4.33 6.36
N ILE A 438 -14.58 4.03 7.50
CA ILE A 438 -13.96 3.85 8.80
C ILE A 438 -14.17 2.40 9.27
N GLY A 439 -13.10 1.81 9.80
CA GLY A 439 -13.16 0.50 10.41
C GLY A 439 -13.96 0.47 11.71
N GLN A 440 -14.27 -0.73 12.20
CA GLN A 440 -15.16 -0.89 13.35
C GLN A 440 -14.50 -0.42 14.64
N GLU A 441 -13.22 -0.75 14.85
CA GLU A 441 -12.49 -0.37 16.06
C GLU A 441 -12.28 1.15 16.12
N ALA A 442 -11.97 1.78 14.99
CA ALA A 442 -11.88 3.24 14.87
C ALA A 442 -13.24 3.91 15.08
N TYR A 443 -14.32 3.32 14.58
CA TYR A 443 -15.66 3.87 14.79
C TYR A 443 -16.04 3.84 16.28
N ASP A 444 -15.80 2.72 16.95
CA ASP A 444 -16.19 2.51 18.34
C ASP A 444 -15.33 3.35 19.31
N ALA A 445 -14.03 3.53 19.02
CA ALA A 445 -13.11 4.36 19.80
C ALA A 445 -13.16 5.86 19.43
N GLY A 446 -13.83 6.23 18.33
CA GLY A 446 -13.94 7.61 17.87
C GLY A 446 -14.92 8.44 18.71
N SER A 447 -14.81 9.77 18.59
CA SER A 447 -15.73 10.70 19.25
C SER A 447 -17.17 10.50 18.77
N GLY A 448 -18.15 10.94 19.56
CA GLY A 448 -19.57 10.92 19.15
C GLY A 448 -19.82 11.66 17.84
N ALA A 449 -19.02 12.69 17.53
CA ALA A 449 -19.06 13.42 16.27
C ALA A 449 -18.59 12.57 15.08
N VAL A 450 -17.48 11.83 15.24
CA VAL A 450 -17.00 10.88 14.23
C VAL A 450 -18.04 9.78 13.96
N GLN A 451 -18.60 9.20 15.02
CA GLN A 451 -19.64 8.17 14.89
C GLN A 451 -20.87 8.70 14.13
N LYS A 452 -21.31 9.92 14.46
CA LYS A 452 -22.43 10.56 13.78
C LYS A 452 -22.14 10.87 12.31
N LEU A 453 -20.91 11.32 11.99
CA LEU A 453 -20.49 11.62 10.62
C LEU A 453 -20.56 10.37 9.72
N PHE A 454 -19.96 9.26 10.16
CA PHE A 454 -19.90 8.03 9.36
C PHE A 454 -21.17 7.19 9.42
N GLY A 455 -21.95 7.34 10.50
CA GLY A 455 -23.19 6.62 10.73
C GLY A 455 -23.04 5.10 10.73
N LYS A 456 -24.17 4.39 10.66
CA LYS A 456 -24.21 2.92 10.74
C LYS A 456 -23.55 2.22 9.54
N SER A 457 -23.44 2.89 8.39
CA SER A 457 -22.73 2.36 7.21
C SER A 457 -21.21 2.36 7.38
N ARG A 458 -20.70 3.14 8.35
CA ARG A 458 -19.27 3.41 8.54
C ARG A 458 -18.60 3.92 7.26
N LYS A 459 -19.36 4.64 6.44
CA LYS A 459 -18.95 5.08 5.10
C LYS A 459 -19.74 6.32 4.68
N ILE A 460 -19.04 7.29 4.10
CA ILE A 460 -19.59 8.57 3.65
C ILE A 460 -18.98 8.95 2.29
N ALA A 461 -19.75 9.64 1.45
CA ALA A 461 -19.29 10.18 0.18
C ALA A 461 -18.92 11.67 0.31
N GLY A 462 -17.96 12.13 -0.49
CA GLY A 462 -17.63 13.55 -0.64
C GLY A 462 -17.01 14.21 0.58
N LEU A 463 -16.45 13.44 1.52
CA LEU A 463 -15.81 13.97 2.72
C LEU A 463 -14.49 14.69 2.37
N ASP A 464 -14.58 15.99 2.14
CA ASP A 464 -13.44 16.90 1.99
C ASP A 464 -13.05 17.55 3.35
N TYR A 465 -12.00 18.38 3.36
CA TYR A 465 -11.44 18.95 4.59
C TYR A 465 -12.45 19.84 5.34
N ASP A 466 -13.10 20.76 4.63
CA ASP A 466 -14.04 21.70 5.24
C ASP A 466 -15.26 20.94 5.77
N SER A 467 -15.81 19.99 5.00
CA SER A 467 -16.92 19.13 5.45
C SER A 467 -16.54 18.31 6.69
N ALA A 468 -15.31 17.78 6.75
CA ALA A 468 -14.84 17.01 7.91
C ALA A 468 -14.71 17.90 9.15
N VAL A 469 -14.09 19.08 9.03
CA VAL A 469 -13.90 20.02 10.15
C VAL A 469 -15.24 20.55 10.63
N ASP A 470 -16.10 21.01 9.72
CA ASP A 470 -17.40 21.60 10.09
C ASP A 470 -18.32 20.59 10.78
N ALA A 471 -18.41 19.37 10.24
CA ALA A 471 -19.24 18.31 10.83
C ALA A 471 -18.76 17.94 12.24
N LEU A 472 -17.44 17.76 12.43
CA LEU A 472 -16.89 17.41 13.73
C LEU A 472 -17.01 18.58 14.72
N ALA A 473 -16.72 19.82 14.30
CA ALA A 473 -16.77 20.99 15.16
C ALA A 473 -18.20 21.31 15.63
N ALA A 474 -19.20 21.16 14.74
CA ALA A 474 -20.62 21.36 15.05
C ALA A 474 -21.11 20.42 16.16
N ASP A 475 -20.56 19.21 16.21
CA ASP A 475 -20.88 18.19 17.22
C ASP A 475 -19.89 18.18 18.41
N GLY A 476 -19.06 19.23 18.52
CA GLY A 476 -18.29 19.49 19.72
C GLY A 476 -16.88 18.88 19.76
N ASP A 477 -16.42 18.25 18.68
CA ASP A 477 -15.11 17.62 18.60
C ASP A 477 -13.97 18.62 18.86
N LYS A 478 -13.06 18.27 19.76
CA LYS A 478 -11.99 19.16 20.22
C LYS A 478 -10.95 19.43 19.13
N VAL A 479 -10.62 18.42 18.32
CA VAL A 479 -9.61 18.53 17.27
C VAL A 479 -10.11 19.46 16.17
N ALA A 480 -11.36 19.26 15.74
CA ALA A 480 -11.96 20.11 14.71
C ALA A 480 -12.19 21.55 15.19
N LYS A 481 -12.59 21.75 16.45
CA LYS A 481 -12.66 23.10 17.05
C LYS A 481 -11.31 23.79 17.08
N ALA A 482 -10.26 23.08 17.49
CA ALA A 482 -8.90 23.63 17.49
C ALA A 482 -8.44 23.99 16.07
N ALA A 483 -8.75 23.17 15.07
CA ALA A 483 -8.48 23.48 13.67
C ALA A 483 -9.25 24.73 13.19
N THR A 484 -10.52 24.85 13.56
CA THR A 484 -11.37 26.03 13.25
C THR A 484 -10.80 27.30 13.87
N VAL A 485 -10.47 27.26 15.17
CA VAL A 485 -9.85 28.40 15.88
C VAL A 485 -8.53 28.80 15.23
N ALA A 486 -7.69 27.82 14.88
CA ALA A 486 -6.42 28.08 14.21
C ALA A 486 -6.62 28.78 12.85
N ALA A 487 -7.64 28.39 12.08
CA ALA A 487 -7.96 29.00 10.78
C ALA A 487 -8.37 30.49 10.90
N PHE A 488 -9.13 30.87 11.93
CA PHE A 488 -9.61 32.24 12.12
C PHE A 488 -8.74 33.12 13.02
N SER A 489 -7.78 32.53 13.74
CA SER A 489 -6.96 33.23 14.75
C SER A 489 -6.26 34.50 14.25
N VAL A 490 -5.84 34.53 12.98
CA VAL A 490 -5.13 35.67 12.36
C VAL A 490 -6.08 36.57 11.57
N SER A 491 -7.06 36.00 10.88
CA SER A 491 -7.92 36.72 9.92
C SER A 491 -9.22 37.27 10.53
N ALA A 492 -9.77 36.61 11.56
CA ALA A 492 -11.02 36.99 12.21
C ALA A 492 -11.02 36.61 13.72
N PRO A 493 -10.31 37.36 14.57
CA PRO A 493 -10.14 37.02 15.99
C PRO A 493 -11.46 36.93 16.79
N ALA A 494 -12.49 37.67 16.36
CA ALA A 494 -13.82 37.59 16.96
C ALA A 494 -14.54 36.26 16.66
N MET A 495 -14.35 35.71 15.45
CA MET A 495 -14.86 34.39 15.08
C MET A 495 -14.15 33.28 15.86
N ALA A 496 -12.82 33.39 16.02
CA ALA A 496 -12.05 32.47 16.85
C ALA A 496 -12.58 32.41 18.30
N LYS A 497 -12.85 33.57 18.92
CA LYS A 497 -13.44 33.66 20.26
C LYS A 497 -14.86 33.09 20.35
N ALA A 498 -15.66 33.21 19.29
CA ALA A 498 -17.03 32.68 19.28
C ALA A 498 -17.05 31.14 19.28
N VAL A 499 -16.09 30.51 18.59
CA VAL A 499 -15.94 29.04 18.55
C VAL A 499 -15.50 28.46 19.91
N GLU A 500 -14.73 29.23 20.69
CA GLU A 500 -14.30 28.85 22.04
C GLU A 500 -15.44 28.89 23.08
N GLN A 501 -16.50 29.66 22.83
CA GLN A 501 -17.60 29.80 23.79
C GLN A 501 -18.67 28.71 23.59
N PRO A 502 -18.98 27.88 24.60
CA PRO A 502 -20.12 26.97 24.52
C PRO A 502 -21.42 27.78 24.39
N PHE A 503 -22.30 27.37 23.47
CA PHE A 503 -23.61 27.98 23.30
C PHE A 503 -24.39 27.89 24.62
N ARG A 504 -24.57 29.03 25.29
CA ARG A 504 -25.45 29.14 26.45
C ARG A 504 -26.79 29.65 25.94
N PRO A 505 -27.86 28.83 25.90
CA PRO A 505 -29.19 29.37 25.68
C PRO A 505 -29.47 30.41 26.76
N TYR A 506 -29.98 31.58 26.36
CA TYR A 506 -30.40 32.61 27.30
C TYR A 506 -31.44 32.00 28.24
N GLY A 507 -31.10 31.93 29.54
CA GLY A 507 -32.05 31.54 30.57
C GLY A 507 -33.19 32.56 30.62
N GLU A 508 -34.42 32.07 30.74
CA GLU A 508 -35.60 32.91 30.91
C GLU A 508 -35.42 33.84 32.13
N PRO A 509 -35.76 35.13 32.01
CA PRO A 509 -35.75 36.05 33.14
C PRO A 509 -36.80 35.62 34.17
N ALA A 510 -36.37 35.64 35.44
CA ALA A 510 -37.10 35.19 36.63
C ALA A 510 -38.42 35.93 36.89
#